data_AF-A0A6A6ZIE9-F1
#
_entry.id   AF-A0A6A6ZIE9-F1
#
_cell.length_a   1.000
_cell.length_b   1.000
_cell.length_c   1.000
_cell.angle_alpha   90.00
_cell.angle_beta   90.00
_cell.angle_gamma   90.00
#
_symmetry.space_group_name_H-M   'P 1'
#
loop_
_entity.id
_entity.type
_entity.pdbx_description
1 polymer ?
#
loop_
_entity_poly.entity_id
_entity_poly.type
_entity_poly.pdbx_seq_one_letter_code
_entity_poly.pdbx_strand_id
1 'polypeptide(L)'
;MEIVLGNGDVVHASPSENADLFFGSAGALGTLGITTQLEVQLVDCGQFIEVTYTPVTSHAQALQLFEKVGDDVSFVDGIMFSGHHSVVVEGRVAKERQGELPVVKFTRAHDPWYFTHVHRKIRCQVPSETHRCLTCRWTQHSRAYRQNSSVLVELVPIEDFLFRYERGVFWMAAYGWAPNLWNRFTRFFLDPLWHTRFQYRVVHVVGGTPHIIQDLAIPEQKADGVLQYLHDDLKIYPLWLCPIKHDPRPPMHTAKTCVEHPRYLVNIGVCGSPNYGSDFLRAETFDQFVENNRQIEKRVAEAGGLKWLYACNYYQEDEFWKIYDKEQYDELRLRWKADRLPNLWQKVKRSQQDLRQVTYGQLVKRNMYAGLGIDRLVT
;
A
#
# COMPACT_ATOMS: atom_id res chain seq x y z
N MET A 1 7.42 0.89 25.46
CA MET A 1 6.44 1.94 25.07
C MET A 1 5.65 2.37 26.29
N GLU A 2 5.22 3.62 26.30
CA GLU A 2 4.33 4.17 27.33
C GLU A 2 2.92 4.32 26.73
N ILE A 3 1.90 3.89 27.49
CA ILE A 3 0.50 3.95 27.10
C ILE A 3 -0.34 4.53 28.24
N VAL A 4 -1.20 5.48 27.92
CA VAL A 4 -2.28 5.95 28.80
C VAL A 4 -3.52 5.09 28.55
N LEU A 5 -3.95 4.34 29.57
CA LEU A 5 -5.11 3.44 29.49
C LEU A 5 -6.44 4.19 29.52
N GLY A 6 -7.54 3.49 29.23
CA GLY A 6 -8.89 4.06 29.22
C GLY A 6 -9.36 4.64 30.57
N ASN A 7 -8.73 4.25 31.68
CA ASN A 7 -9.00 4.78 33.01
C ASN A 7 -8.03 5.89 33.46
N GLY A 8 -7.09 6.30 32.60
CA GLY A 8 -6.10 7.34 32.89
C GLY A 8 -4.79 6.86 33.51
N ASP A 9 -4.65 5.55 33.81
CA ASP A 9 -3.37 5.01 34.30
C ASP A 9 -2.30 5.09 33.20
N VAL A 10 -1.07 5.40 33.58
CA VAL A 10 0.10 5.35 32.70
C VAL A 10 0.84 4.05 32.94
N VAL A 11 1.01 3.25 31.89
CA VAL A 11 1.70 1.96 31.97
C VAL A 11 2.82 1.87 30.95
N HIS A 12 3.85 1.10 31.30
CA HIS A 12 4.94 0.75 30.40
C HIS A 12 4.75 -0.68 29.89
N ALA A 13 5.05 -0.90 28.61
CA ALA A 13 4.97 -2.21 27.99
C ALA A 13 6.17 -2.45 27.07
N SER A 14 6.72 -3.65 27.11
CA SER A 14 7.86 -4.14 26.35
C SER A 14 7.70 -5.64 26.07
N PRO A 15 8.57 -6.28 25.28
CA PRO A 15 8.55 -7.73 25.13
C PRO A 15 8.70 -8.53 26.43
N SER A 16 9.22 -7.94 27.51
CA SER A 16 9.45 -8.59 28.81
C SER A 16 8.57 -8.05 29.95
N GLU A 17 7.90 -6.92 29.76
CA GLU A 17 7.03 -6.27 30.74
C GLU A 17 5.67 -5.98 30.10
N ASN A 18 4.56 -6.47 30.66
CA ASN A 18 3.22 -6.29 30.08
C ASN A 18 3.19 -6.67 28.58
N ALA A 19 3.81 -7.81 28.25
CA ALA A 19 4.07 -8.23 26.87
C ALA A 19 2.79 -8.43 26.04
N ASP A 20 1.70 -8.85 26.68
CA ASP A 20 0.38 -8.97 26.06
C ASP A 20 -0.16 -7.61 25.61
N LEU A 21 0.01 -6.55 26.41
CA LEU A 21 -0.28 -5.18 25.96
C LEU A 21 0.69 -4.75 24.86
N PHE A 22 1.97 -5.12 24.97
CA PHE A 22 2.99 -4.75 23.99
C PHE A 22 2.64 -5.26 22.59
N PHE A 23 2.49 -6.58 22.45
CA PHE A 23 2.15 -7.21 21.19
C PHE A 23 0.68 -6.98 20.80
N GLY A 24 -0.23 -6.93 21.77
CA GLY A 24 -1.64 -6.71 21.52
C GLY A 24 -1.99 -5.30 21.03
N SER A 25 -1.16 -4.29 21.34
CA SER A 25 -1.36 -2.92 20.83
C SER A 25 -0.98 -2.78 19.36
N ALA A 26 -0.09 -3.62 18.83
CA ALA A 26 0.26 -3.62 17.42
C ALA A 26 -0.96 -4.03 16.58
N GLY A 27 -1.43 -3.14 15.71
CA GLY A 27 -2.64 -3.35 14.90
C GLY A 27 -3.97 -3.09 15.63
N ALA A 28 -3.97 -2.79 16.94
CA ALA A 28 -5.20 -2.48 17.68
C ALA A 28 -5.72 -1.05 17.45
N LEU A 29 -5.04 -0.25 16.62
CA LEU A 29 -5.43 1.11 16.24
C LEU A 29 -5.77 1.98 17.47
N GLY A 30 -4.99 1.92 18.55
CA GLY A 30 -5.22 2.74 19.76
C GLY A 30 -6.53 2.46 20.50
N THR A 31 -7.13 1.28 20.30
CA THR A 31 -8.36 0.87 21.03
C THR A 31 -8.08 0.33 22.44
N LEU A 32 -6.80 0.11 22.78
CA LEU A 32 -6.35 -0.31 24.12
C LEU A 32 -5.87 0.86 25.00
N GLY A 33 -5.67 2.03 24.40
CA GLY A 33 -5.11 3.21 25.07
C GLY A 33 -4.41 4.13 24.08
N ILE A 34 -3.86 5.23 24.59
CA ILE A 34 -3.11 6.22 23.80
C ILE A 34 -1.63 6.00 24.04
N THR A 35 -0.90 5.58 23.01
CA THR A 35 0.56 5.49 23.06
C THR A 35 1.17 6.89 23.08
N THR A 36 1.90 7.22 24.13
CA THR A 36 2.55 8.52 24.35
C THR A 36 4.05 8.48 24.08
N GLN A 37 4.68 7.30 24.22
CA GLN A 37 6.11 7.12 23.97
C GLN A 37 6.40 5.77 23.31
N LEU A 38 7.29 5.78 22.33
CA LEU A 38 7.84 4.59 21.70
C LEU A 38 9.37 4.63 21.80
N GLU A 39 9.98 3.51 22.17
CA GLU A 39 11.40 3.29 21.97
C GLU A 39 11.58 2.62 20.61
N VAL A 40 12.36 3.23 19.72
CA VAL A 40 12.57 2.75 18.36
C VAL A 40 14.02 2.30 18.23
N GLN A 41 14.21 1.04 17.85
CA GLN A 41 15.54 0.51 17.57
C GLN A 41 16.06 1.09 16.27
N LEU A 42 17.27 1.67 16.32
CA LEU A 42 17.93 2.28 15.19
C LEU A 42 18.90 1.29 14.54
N VAL A 43 19.10 1.44 13.23
CA VAL A 43 20.11 0.70 12.46
C VAL A 43 21.06 1.68 11.80
N ASP A 44 22.31 1.27 11.60
CA ASP A 44 23.29 2.08 10.87
C ASP A 44 22.81 2.30 9.43
N CYS A 45 22.73 3.56 9.02
CA CYS A 45 22.26 3.94 7.70
C CYS A 45 23.44 4.23 6.76
N GLY A 46 23.47 3.56 5.61
CA GLY A 46 24.39 3.93 4.52
C GLY A 46 23.94 5.22 3.82
N GLN A 47 24.79 5.73 2.93
CA GLN A 47 24.44 6.89 2.09
C GLN A 47 23.53 6.52 0.91
N PHE A 48 23.64 5.27 0.44
CA PHE A 48 22.92 4.77 -0.73
C PHE A 48 22.29 3.41 -0.43
N ILE A 49 21.29 3.08 -1.24
CA ILE A 49 20.78 1.73 -1.43
C ILE A 49 21.18 1.31 -2.84
N GLU A 50 21.89 0.18 -2.95
CA GLU A 50 22.06 -0.52 -4.22
C GLU A 50 20.76 -1.27 -4.51
N VAL A 51 20.07 -0.84 -5.57
CA VAL A 51 18.76 -1.35 -5.94
C VAL A 51 18.89 -2.24 -7.18
N THR A 52 18.56 -3.52 -7.00
CA THR A 52 18.50 -4.50 -8.08
C THR A 52 17.05 -4.70 -8.50
N TYR A 53 16.76 -4.44 -9.77
CA TYR A 53 15.47 -4.66 -10.41
C TYR A 53 15.54 -5.95 -11.23
N THR A 54 14.79 -6.96 -10.81
CA THR A 54 14.69 -8.27 -11.48
C THR A 54 13.32 -8.40 -12.13
N PRO A 55 13.20 -8.21 -13.46
CA PRO A 55 11.99 -8.51 -14.21
C PRO A 55 11.59 -9.99 -14.07
N VAL A 56 10.30 -10.21 -13.88
CA VAL A 56 9.69 -11.55 -13.84
C VAL A 56 8.43 -11.57 -14.71
N THR A 57 8.12 -12.76 -15.22
CA THR A 57 7.04 -12.96 -16.21
C THR A 57 5.79 -13.59 -15.63
N SER A 58 5.73 -13.83 -14.32
CA SER A 58 4.54 -14.31 -13.62
C SER A 58 4.57 -13.95 -12.14
N HIS A 59 3.40 -13.97 -11.50
CA HIS A 59 3.27 -13.86 -10.04
C HIS A 59 4.00 -15.01 -9.33
N ALA A 60 3.86 -16.24 -9.82
CA ALA A 60 4.57 -17.40 -9.27
C ALA A 60 6.11 -17.21 -9.26
N GLN A 61 6.68 -16.64 -10.31
CA GLN A 61 8.13 -16.36 -10.36
C GLN A 61 8.52 -15.26 -9.36
N ALA A 62 7.68 -14.23 -9.17
CA ALA A 62 7.92 -13.21 -8.16
C ALA A 62 7.96 -13.82 -6.74
N LEU A 63 6.98 -14.67 -6.43
CA LEU A 63 6.91 -15.38 -5.14
C LEU A 63 8.13 -16.29 -4.92
N GLN A 64 8.58 -17.02 -5.95
CA GLN A 64 9.80 -17.84 -5.88
C GLN A 64 11.07 -17.02 -5.61
N LEU A 65 11.15 -15.78 -6.09
CA LEU A 65 12.27 -14.89 -5.76
C LEU A 65 12.19 -14.42 -4.31
N PHE A 66 11.00 -14.09 -3.80
CA PHE A 66 10.83 -13.74 -2.39
C PHE A 66 11.27 -14.85 -1.43
N GLU A 67 11.10 -16.13 -1.80
CA GLU A 67 11.60 -17.26 -1.01
C GLU A 67 13.13 -17.37 -0.97
N LYS A 68 13.82 -16.75 -1.92
CA LYS A 68 15.28 -16.85 -2.12
C LYS A 68 16.02 -15.59 -1.71
N VAL A 69 15.32 -14.62 -1.13
CA VAL A 69 15.92 -13.37 -0.65
C VAL A 69 16.98 -13.71 0.40
N GLY A 70 18.21 -13.24 0.16
CA GLY A 70 19.34 -13.45 1.06
C GLY A 70 19.29 -12.53 2.29
N ASP A 71 20.01 -12.92 3.35
CA ASP A 71 20.11 -12.13 4.59
C ASP A 71 20.85 -10.79 4.40
N ASP A 72 21.59 -10.63 3.29
CA ASP A 72 22.26 -9.39 2.90
C ASP A 72 21.30 -8.34 2.31
N VAL A 73 20.08 -8.74 1.94
CA VAL A 73 19.05 -7.85 1.40
C VAL A 73 18.37 -7.10 2.53
N SER A 74 18.50 -5.77 2.52
CA SER A 74 17.91 -4.89 3.53
C SER A 74 16.46 -4.52 3.24
N PHE A 75 16.09 -4.49 1.95
CA PHE A 75 14.74 -4.17 1.50
C PHE A 75 14.34 -5.10 0.36
N VAL A 76 13.10 -5.59 0.37
CA VAL A 76 12.54 -6.33 -0.75
C VAL A 76 11.08 -5.93 -0.97
N ASP A 77 10.75 -5.62 -2.21
CA ASP A 77 9.38 -5.45 -2.67
C ASP A 77 9.24 -5.86 -4.13
N GLY A 78 8.08 -5.61 -4.71
CA GLY A 78 7.83 -5.81 -6.12
C GLY A 78 6.67 -4.95 -6.61
N ILE A 79 6.68 -4.72 -7.92
CA ILE A 79 5.58 -4.06 -8.63
C ILE A 79 5.15 -4.97 -9.76
N MET A 80 3.89 -5.39 -9.72
CA MET A 80 3.27 -6.17 -10.78
C MET A 80 2.44 -5.24 -11.66
N PHE A 81 2.84 -5.08 -12.91
CA PHE A 81 2.20 -4.20 -13.88
C PHE A 81 1.16 -4.95 -14.73
N SER A 82 1.25 -6.27 -14.78
CA SER A 82 0.25 -7.17 -15.38
C SER A 82 0.47 -8.62 -14.93
N GLY A 83 -0.42 -9.53 -15.35
CA GLY A 83 -0.32 -10.98 -15.10
C GLY A 83 0.99 -11.62 -15.56
N HIS A 84 1.65 -10.99 -16.53
CA HIS A 84 2.88 -11.51 -17.17
C HIS A 84 4.06 -10.54 -17.09
N HIS A 85 3.94 -9.48 -16.28
CA HIS A 85 4.93 -8.42 -16.25
C HIS A 85 5.03 -7.82 -14.86
N SER A 86 6.08 -8.22 -14.14
CA SER A 86 6.37 -7.70 -12.81
C SER A 86 7.86 -7.46 -12.62
N VAL A 87 8.21 -6.79 -11.55
CA VAL A 87 9.59 -6.62 -11.09
C VAL A 87 9.65 -6.96 -9.62
N VAL A 88 10.65 -7.76 -9.25
CA VAL A 88 11.10 -7.89 -7.87
C VAL A 88 12.26 -6.92 -7.68
N VAL A 89 12.20 -6.15 -6.60
CA VAL A 89 13.19 -5.14 -6.26
C VAL A 89 13.87 -5.55 -4.97
N GLU A 90 15.19 -5.65 -5.00
CA GLU A 90 16.02 -5.86 -3.81
C GLU A 90 16.85 -4.60 -3.55
N GLY A 91 16.94 -4.19 -2.29
CA GLY A 91 17.76 -3.07 -1.84
C GLY A 91 18.80 -3.51 -0.84
N ARG A 92 20.07 -3.21 -1.10
CA ARG A 92 21.20 -3.47 -0.18
C ARG A 92 21.78 -2.14 0.29
N VAL A 93 21.94 -1.97 1.60
CA VAL A 93 22.53 -0.74 2.16
C VAL A 93 24.00 -0.63 1.75
N ALA A 94 24.35 0.48 1.13
CA ALA A 94 25.72 0.82 0.72
C ALA A 94 26.19 2.08 1.47
N LYS A 95 27.28 1.96 2.24
CA LYS A 95 27.82 3.07 3.03
C LYS A 95 28.36 4.21 2.15
N GLU A 96 28.96 3.86 1.03
CA GLU A 96 29.56 4.79 0.07
C GLU A 96 29.18 4.40 -1.36
N ARG A 97 29.46 5.28 -2.32
CA ARG A 97 29.26 4.98 -3.73
C ARG A 97 30.22 3.88 -4.16
N GLN A 98 29.69 2.70 -4.46
CA GLN A 98 30.48 1.59 -5.00
C GLN A 98 30.48 1.62 -6.53
N GLY A 99 31.68 1.68 -7.11
CA GLY A 99 31.89 1.58 -8.56
C GLY A 99 31.25 2.70 -9.39
N GLU A 100 31.04 2.41 -10.67
CA GLU A 100 30.48 3.34 -11.66
C GLU A 100 28.95 3.22 -11.82
N LEU A 101 28.26 2.59 -10.86
CA LEU A 101 26.81 2.43 -10.93
C LEU A 101 26.11 3.80 -11.11
N PRO A 102 25.06 3.87 -11.95
CA PRO A 102 24.32 5.10 -12.15
C PRO A 102 23.58 5.47 -10.87
N VAL A 103 23.70 6.74 -10.48
CA VAL A 103 22.97 7.29 -9.33
C VAL A 103 21.63 7.85 -9.80
N VAL A 104 20.55 7.37 -9.19
CA VAL A 104 19.17 7.78 -9.52
C VAL A 104 18.52 8.44 -8.30
N LYS A 105 17.68 9.45 -8.56
CA LYS A 105 16.95 10.22 -7.55
C LYS A 105 15.46 10.29 -7.89
N PHE A 106 14.65 10.49 -6.87
CA PHE A 106 13.19 10.53 -6.95
C PHE A 106 12.57 11.74 -6.23
N THR A 107 13.37 12.47 -5.45
CA THR A 107 12.89 13.55 -4.57
C THR A 107 12.84 14.93 -5.24
N ARG A 108 13.45 15.14 -6.40
CA ARG A 108 13.42 16.45 -7.09
C ARG A 108 12.15 16.59 -7.91
N ALA A 109 11.69 17.83 -8.05
CA ALA A 109 10.46 18.16 -8.78
C ALA A 109 10.39 17.66 -10.24
N HIS A 110 11.54 17.48 -10.90
CA HIS A 110 11.59 16.99 -12.28
C HIS A 110 11.84 15.48 -12.40
N ASP A 111 12.17 14.80 -11.29
CA ASP A 111 12.48 13.37 -11.27
C ASP A 111 11.25 12.54 -11.68
N PRO A 112 11.46 11.35 -12.28
CA PRO A 112 10.36 10.44 -12.54
C PRO A 112 9.77 9.91 -11.23
N TRP A 113 8.47 9.64 -11.24
CA TRP A 113 7.87 8.88 -10.15
C TRP A 113 8.40 7.45 -10.21
N TYR A 114 8.66 6.86 -9.05
CA TYR A 114 9.37 5.60 -8.93
C TYR A 114 8.74 4.48 -9.76
N PHE A 115 7.42 4.27 -9.69
CA PHE A 115 6.78 3.20 -10.47
C PHE A 115 6.97 3.36 -11.99
N THR A 116 6.98 4.60 -12.50
CA THR A 116 7.26 4.86 -13.91
C THR A 116 8.72 4.65 -14.27
N HIS A 117 9.63 4.91 -13.34
CA HIS A 117 11.05 4.61 -13.51
C HIS A 117 11.25 3.10 -13.61
N VAL A 118 10.72 2.33 -12.65
CA VAL A 118 10.76 0.85 -12.67
C VAL A 118 10.18 0.31 -13.96
N HIS A 119 8.96 0.72 -14.33
CA HIS A 119 8.30 0.27 -15.56
C HIS A 119 9.08 0.63 -16.84
N ARG A 120 9.80 1.77 -16.87
CA ARG A 120 10.60 2.16 -18.04
C ARG A 120 11.87 1.34 -18.21
N LYS A 121 12.34 0.65 -17.17
CA LYS A 121 13.60 -0.10 -17.20
C LYS A 121 13.45 -1.56 -17.59
N ILE A 122 12.20 -1.99 -17.75
CA ILE A 122 11.83 -3.37 -17.99
C ILE A 122 11.02 -3.46 -19.28
N ARG A 123 11.12 -4.60 -19.96
CA ARG A 123 10.37 -4.83 -21.19
C ARG A 123 8.94 -5.24 -20.86
N CYS A 124 7.98 -4.36 -21.14
CA CYS A 124 6.57 -4.75 -21.17
C CYS A 124 6.25 -5.53 -22.45
N GLN A 125 5.36 -6.52 -22.36
CA GLN A 125 4.85 -7.22 -23.52
C GLN A 125 4.14 -6.25 -24.48
N VAL A 126 4.20 -6.56 -25.77
CA VAL A 126 3.49 -5.80 -26.81
C VAL A 126 1.99 -5.93 -26.54
N PRO A 127 1.21 -4.83 -26.58
CA PRO A 127 -0.24 -4.92 -26.42
C PRO A 127 -0.84 -5.91 -27.42
N SER A 128 -1.69 -6.81 -26.92
CA SER A 128 -2.51 -7.72 -27.73
C SER A 128 -3.99 -7.40 -27.51
N GLU A 129 -4.88 -8.06 -28.28
CA GLU A 129 -6.33 -7.94 -28.05
C GLU A 129 -6.75 -8.38 -26.63
N THR A 130 -5.99 -9.30 -26.02
CA THR A 130 -6.25 -9.86 -24.69
C THR A 130 -5.45 -9.20 -23.58
N HIS A 131 -4.42 -8.41 -23.91
CA HIS A 131 -3.47 -7.86 -22.96
C HIS A 131 -3.12 -6.39 -23.24
N ARG A 132 -3.43 -5.52 -22.28
CA ARG A 132 -3.01 -4.11 -22.32
C ARG A 132 -2.49 -3.67 -20.96
N CYS A 133 -1.18 -3.48 -20.86
CA CYS A 133 -0.57 -2.85 -19.68
C CYS A 133 -1.01 -1.38 -19.60
N LEU A 134 -1.70 -1.02 -18.51
CA LEU A 134 -2.15 0.35 -18.26
C LEU A 134 -0.96 1.31 -18.11
N THR A 135 0.13 0.82 -17.50
CA THR A 135 1.32 1.61 -17.20
C THR A 135 2.06 2.10 -18.44
N CYS A 136 1.97 1.36 -19.55
CA CYS A 136 2.57 1.74 -20.84
C CYS A 136 2.14 3.13 -21.30
N ARG A 137 0.91 3.56 -20.98
CA ARG A 137 0.38 4.85 -21.41
C ARG A 137 1.23 6.03 -20.92
N TRP A 138 1.87 5.91 -19.75
CA TRP A 138 2.74 6.96 -19.15
C TRP A 138 4.23 6.78 -19.44
N THR A 139 4.62 5.66 -20.05
CA THR A 139 6.05 5.32 -20.30
C THR A 139 6.40 5.12 -21.77
N GLN A 140 5.43 4.93 -22.66
CA GLN A 140 5.61 4.60 -24.09
C GLN A 140 6.50 5.59 -24.86
N HIS A 141 6.54 6.86 -24.44
CA HIS A 141 7.36 7.89 -25.08
C HIS A 141 8.77 8.03 -24.49
N SER A 142 9.12 7.24 -23.47
CA SER A 142 10.45 7.29 -22.86
C SER A 142 11.49 6.53 -23.69
N ARG A 143 12.67 7.12 -23.87
CA ARG A 143 13.83 6.44 -24.49
C ARG A 143 14.24 5.18 -23.72
N ALA A 144 14.07 5.18 -22.39
CA ALA A 144 14.43 4.05 -21.53
C ALA A 144 13.50 2.82 -21.70
N TYR A 145 12.22 3.04 -22.07
CA TYR A 145 11.25 1.96 -22.31
C TYR A 145 11.69 0.95 -23.40
N ARG A 146 12.68 1.31 -24.22
CA ARG A 146 13.24 0.47 -25.27
C ARG A 146 14.42 -0.41 -24.80
N GLN A 147 14.76 -0.41 -23.51
CA GLN A 147 15.86 -1.20 -22.97
C GLN A 147 15.48 -2.68 -22.83
N ASN A 148 16.40 -3.57 -23.21
CA ASN A 148 16.23 -5.04 -23.22
C ASN A 148 16.85 -5.72 -21.98
N SER A 149 17.13 -5.00 -20.89
CA SER A 149 17.89 -5.57 -19.77
C SER A 149 17.13 -6.68 -19.05
N SER A 150 17.84 -7.76 -18.72
CA SER A 150 17.32 -8.89 -17.94
C SER A 150 17.38 -8.65 -16.43
N VAL A 151 18.29 -7.81 -15.94
CA VAL A 151 18.40 -7.32 -14.55
C VAL A 151 19.05 -5.93 -14.62
N LEU A 152 18.68 -5.00 -13.74
CA LEU A 152 19.29 -3.67 -13.65
C LEU A 152 19.72 -3.39 -12.21
N VAL A 153 20.90 -2.78 -12.05
CA VAL A 153 21.41 -2.35 -10.74
C VAL A 153 21.70 -0.85 -10.79
N GLU A 154 21.22 -0.11 -9.80
CA GLU A 154 21.42 1.35 -9.67
C GLU A 154 21.68 1.73 -8.21
N LEU A 155 22.31 2.88 -7.98
CA LEU A 155 22.45 3.45 -6.64
C LEU A 155 21.40 4.54 -6.42
N VAL A 156 20.66 4.44 -5.32
CA VAL A 156 19.66 5.44 -4.93
C VAL A 156 20.05 6.01 -3.58
N PRO A 157 20.20 7.34 -3.40
CA PRO A 157 20.44 7.91 -2.09
C PRO A 157 19.38 7.44 -1.08
N ILE A 158 19.75 7.20 0.17
CA ILE A 158 18.85 6.57 1.14
C ILE A 158 17.53 7.33 1.32
N GLU A 159 17.57 8.67 1.35
CA GLU A 159 16.37 9.52 1.41
C GLU A 159 15.47 9.32 0.18
N ASP A 160 16.07 9.36 -1.02
CA ASP A 160 15.36 9.10 -2.27
C ASP A 160 14.71 7.71 -2.29
N PHE A 161 15.38 6.71 -1.71
CA PHE A 161 14.86 5.35 -1.64
C PHE A 161 13.70 5.24 -0.65
N LEU A 162 13.84 5.77 0.57
CA LEU A 162 12.79 5.72 1.60
C LEU A 162 11.52 6.46 1.16
N PHE A 163 11.66 7.60 0.46
CA PHE A 163 10.54 8.42 -0.01
C PHE A 163 10.16 8.16 -1.47
N ARG A 164 10.64 7.08 -2.10
CA ARG A 164 10.42 6.79 -3.54
C ARG A 164 8.94 6.75 -3.97
N TYR A 165 8.04 6.38 -3.06
CA TYR A 165 6.59 6.30 -3.31
C TYR A 165 5.81 7.57 -2.89
N GLU A 166 6.50 8.59 -2.37
CA GLU A 166 5.86 9.83 -1.88
C GLU A 166 5.16 10.60 -3.01
N ARG A 167 5.79 10.69 -4.18
CA ARG A 167 5.16 11.32 -5.35
C ARG A 167 4.14 10.37 -5.95
N GLY A 168 2.91 10.86 -6.00
CA GLY A 168 1.81 10.19 -6.66
C GLY A 168 1.04 9.18 -5.83
N VAL A 169 1.36 9.06 -4.54
CA VAL A 169 0.80 8.04 -3.64
C VAL A 169 0.96 6.67 -4.32
N PHE A 170 2.22 6.23 -4.44
CA PHE A 170 2.65 5.11 -5.27
C PHE A 170 2.48 5.35 -6.79
N TRP A 171 1.26 5.19 -7.29
CA TRP A 171 0.86 5.43 -8.69
C TRP A 171 -0.57 5.95 -8.80
N MET A 172 -1.27 6.13 -7.67
CA MET A 172 -2.70 6.42 -7.67
C MET A 172 -3.05 7.74 -8.36
N ALA A 173 -2.22 8.76 -8.16
CA ALA A 173 -2.44 10.05 -8.81
C ALA A 173 -2.26 9.98 -10.34
N ALA A 174 -1.68 8.92 -10.91
CA ALA A 174 -1.62 8.74 -12.36
C ALA A 174 -2.99 8.42 -12.97
N TYR A 175 -3.93 7.80 -12.23
CA TYR A 175 -5.26 7.45 -12.74
C TYR A 175 -6.10 8.68 -13.10
N GLY A 176 -5.94 9.79 -12.38
CA GLY A 176 -6.74 11.00 -12.58
C GLY A 176 -6.22 11.96 -13.66
N TRP A 177 -5.07 11.67 -14.28
CA TRP A 177 -4.37 12.65 -15.12
C TRP A 177 -3.97 12.10 -16.49
N ALA A 178 -4.09 12.97 -17.50
CA ALA A 178 -3.78 12.61 -18.88
C ALA A 178 -2.27 12.34 -19.07
N PRO A 179 -1.86 11.26 -19.77
CA PRO A 179 -0.46 10.87 -19.88
C PRO A 179 0.47 11.89 -20.56
N ASN A 180 -0.08 12.79 -21.38
CA ASN A 180 0.66 13.90 -21.98
C ASN A 180 1.20 14.89 -20.94
N LEU A 181 0.61 14.92 -19.75
CA LEU A 181 1.09 15.68 -18.59
C LEU A 181 2.21 14.95 -17.83
N TRP A 182 2.73 13.84 -18.36
CA TRP A 182 3.77 13.03 -17.69
C TRP A 182 5.19 13.28 -18.21
N ASN A 183 5.56 14.56 -18.31
CA ASN A 183 6.87 14.99 -18.78
C ASN A 183 7.62 15.82 -17.72
N ARG A 184 8.91 16.10 -17.97
CA ARG A 184 9.77 16.81 -17.01
C ARG A 184 9.27 18.21 -16.64
N PHE A 185 8.59 18.90 -17.55
CA PHE A 185 8.15 20.28 -17.34
C PHE A 185 6.90 20.33 -16.46
N THR A 186 5.90 19.53 -16.79
CA THR A 186 4.65 19.46 -16.00
C THR A 186 4.89 18.92 -14.61
N ARG A 187 5.80 17.94 -14.44
CA ARG A 187 6.20 17.47 -13.10
C ARG A 187 6.80 18.58 -12.27
N PHE A 188 7.69 19.39 -12.85
CA PHE A 188 8.31 20.52 -12.17
C PHE A 188 7.30 21.59 -11.74
N PHE A 189 6.42 22.03 -12.65
CA PHE A 189 5.45 23.08 -12.35
C PHE A 189 4.33 22.64 -11.40
N LEU A 190 3.95 21.36 -11.43
CA LEU A 190 2.85 20.81 -10.64
C LEU A 190 3.33 20.01 -9.41
N ASP A 191 4.63 20.08 -9.08
CA ASP A 191 5.25 19.29 -8.01
C ASP A 191 4.48 19.32 -6.68
N PRO A 192 4.02 20.49 -6.17
CA PRO A 192 3.24 20.53 -4.93
C PRO A 192 1.97 19.68 -4.94
N LEU A 193 1.37 19.49 -6.12
CA LEU A 193 0.16 18.68 -6.28
C LEU A 193 0.47 17.18 -6.23
N TRP A 194 1.70 16.77 -6.56
CA TRP A 194 2.08 15.35 -6.64
C TRP A 194 2.47 14.76 -5.29
N HIS A 195 2.74 15.58 -4.29
CA HIS A 195 3.06 15.09 -2.96
C HIS A 195 1.87 14.39 -2.32
N THR A 196 2.17 13.28 -1.64
CA THR A 196 1.20 12.48 -0.89
C THR A 196 0.33 13.33 0.05
N ARG A 197 0.90 14.34 0.70
CA ARG A 197 0.17 15.27 1.58
C ARG A 197 -0.95 16.02 0.86
N PHE A 198 -0.72 16.49 -0.37
CA PHE A 198 -1.73 17.19 -1.13
C PHE A 198 -2.82 16.23 -1.60
N GLN A 199 -2.43 15.07 -2.12
CA GLN A 199 -3.36 14.04 -2.59
C GLN A 199 -4.29 13.55 -1.47
N TYR A 200 -3.78 13.28 -0.26
CA TYR A 200 -4.64 12.90 0.86
C TYR A 200 -5.58 14.01 1.32
N ARG A 201 -5.15 15.28 1.28
CA ARG A 201 -6.07 16.41 1.56
C ARG A 201 -7.23 16.42 0.57
N VAL A 202 -6.95 16.22 -0.72
CA VAL A 202 -7.99 16.10 -1.74
C VAL A 202 -8.94 14.96 -1.42
N VAL A 203 -8.43 13.77 -1.11
CA VAL A 203 -9.27 12.61 -0.74
C VAL A 203 -10.15 12.89 0.48
N HIS A 204 -9.62 13.50 1.54
CA HIS A 204 -10.39 13.85 2.73
C HIS A 204 -11.45 14.92 2.46
N VAL A 205 -11.10 15.94 1.67
CA VAL A 205 -12.03 17.00 1.26
C VAL A 205 -13.11 16.46 0.33
N VAL A 206 -12.78 15.50 -0.52
CA VAL A 206 -13.74 14.81 -1.38
C VAL A 206 -14.61 13.83 -0.60
N GLY A 207 -14.15 13.31 0.53
CA GLY A 207 -14.88 12.32 1.34
C GLY A 207 -14.65 10.88 0.87
N GLY A 208 -13.56 10.62 0.12
CA GLY A 208 -13.19 9.28 -0.31
C GLY A 208 -12.49 9.24 -1.65
N THR A 209 -12.17 8.02 -2.08
CA THR A 209 -11.64 7.71 -3.41
C THR A 209 -12.58 6.75 -4.12
N PRO A 210 -12.79 6.87 -5.44
CA PRO A 210 -13.53 5.88 -6.22
C PRO A 210 -12.61 4.73 -6.70
N HIS A 211 -11.39 4.64 -6.16
CA HIS A 211 -10.47 3.54 -6.41
C HIS A 211 -10.47 2.53 -5.26
N ILE A 212 -10.24 1.27 -5.60
CA ILE A 212 -9.99 0.22 -4.62
C ILE A 212 -8.60 0.48 -4.05
N ILE A 213 -8.55 0.62 -2.72
CA ILE A 213 -7.33 0.71 -1.93
C ILE A 213 -7.47 -0.33 -0.84
N GLN A 214 -6.76 -1.43 -0.97
CA GLN A 214 -6.69 -2.47 0.05
C GLN A 214 -5.26 -3.01 0.10
N ASP A 215 -4.68 -3.07 1.29
CA ASP A 215 -3.46 -3.86 1.51
C ASP A 215 -3.83 -5.15 2.23
N LEU A 216 -3.38 -6.26 1.66
CA LEU A 216 -3.79 -7.61 2.03
C LEU A 216 -2.57 -8.38 2.50
N ALA A 217 -2.57 -8.97 3.70
CA ALA A 217 -1.52 -9.86 4.14
C ALA A 217 -1.97 -11.31 3.96
N ILE A 218 -1.38 -12.01 2.99
CA ILE A 218 -1.76 -13.38 2.61
C ILE A 218 -0.64 -14.36 2.98
N PRO A 219 -0.95 -15.52 3.60
CA PRO A 219 0.04 -16.60 3.77
C PRO A 219 0.71 -16.97 2.44
N GLU A 220 2.03 -17.21 2.46
CA GLU A 220 2.80 -17.43 1.23
C GLU A 220 2.26 -18.58 0.39
N GLN A 221 1.72 -19.62 1.03
CA GLN A 221 1.16 -20.81 0.38
C GLN A 221 -0.09 -20.50 -0.47
N LYS A 222 -0.83 -19.44 -0.13
CA LYS A 222 -2.09 -19.06 -0.79
C LYS A 222 -1.97 -17.80 -1.63
N ALA A 223 -0.85 -17.07 -1.55
CA ALA A 223 -0.63 -15.81 -2.24
C ALA A 223 -0.80 -15.91 -3.76
N ASP A 224 -0.30 -16.99 -4.37
CA ASP A 224 -0.41 -17.21 -5.83
C ASP A 224 -1.88 -17.30 -6.29
N GLY A 225 -2.72 -18.01 -5.53
CA GLY A 225 -4.15 -18.14 -5.83
C GLY A 225 -4.92 -16.83 -5.70
N VAL A 226 -4.54 -15.96 -4.75
CA VAL A 226 -5.13 -14.62 -4.61
C VAL A 226 -4.69 -13.72 -5.75
N LEU A 227 -3.42 -13.76 -6.15
CA LEU A 227 -2.91 -12.99 -7.29
C LEU A 227 -3.56 -13.42 -8.62
N GLN A 228 -3.77 -14.72 -8.82
CA GLN A 228 -4.48 -15.25 -9.97
C GLN A 228 -5.92 -14.73 -10.03
N TYR A 229 -6.65 -14.73 -8.89
CA TYR A 229 -7.99 -14.15 -8.80
C TYR A 229 -8.00 -12.65 -9.14
N LEU A 230 -7.09 -11.86 -8.56
CA LEU A 230 -6.98 -10.43 -8.86
C LEU A 230 -6.69 -10.19 -10.35
N HIS A 231 -5.91 -11.08 -10.98
CA HIS A 231 -5.61 -11.03 -12.39
C HIS A 231 -6.82 -11.36 -13.27
N ASP A 232 -7.50 -12.48 -13.02
CA ASP A 232 -8.55 -13.02 -13.89
C ASP A 232 -9.84 -12.21 -13.79
N ASP A 233 -10.28 -11.92 -12.56
CA ASP A 233 -11.59 -11.34 -12.27
C ASP A 233 -11.56 -9.81 -12.30
N LEU A 234 -10.55 -9.18 -11.67
CA LEU A 234 -10.55 -7.74 -11.43
C LEU A 234 -9.60 -6.97 -12.37
N LYS A 235 -8.54 -7.60 -12.87
CA LYS A 235 -7.54 -7.01 -13.77
C LYS A 235 -6.96 -5.69 -13.26
N ILE A 236 -6.86 -5.55 -11.93
CA ILE A 236 -6.35 -4.33 -11.29
C ILE A 236 -4.83 -4.35 -11.31
N TYR A 237 -4.26 -3.32 -11.94
CA TYR A 237 -2.82 -3.09 -12.01
C TYR A 237 -2.50 -1.60 -11.96
N PRO A 238 -1.34 -1.19 -11.43
CA PRO A 238 -0.31 -2.05 -10.81
C PRO A 238 -0.71 -2.59 -9.42
N LEU A 239 -0.06 -3.70 -9.01
CA LEU A 239 -0.13 -4.24 -7.66
C LEU A 239 1.23 -4.07 -6.97
N TRP A 240 1.22 -3.69 -5.68
CA TRP A 240 2.42 -3.73 -4.85
C TRP A 240 2.54 -5.10 -4.20
N LEU A 241 3.74 -5.67 -4.19
CA LEU A 241 4.02 -6.95 -3.53
C LEU A 241 5.15 -6.75 -2.53
N CYS A 242 5.01 -7.26 -1.31
CA CYS A 242 6.10 -7.20 -0.34
C CYS A 242 6.04 -8.41 0.61
N PRO A 243 7.09 -9.25 0.66
CA PRO A 243 7.15 -10.31 1.65
C PRO A 243 7.46 -9.72 3.03
N ILE A 244 6.67 -10.09 4.03
CA ILE A 244 6.76 -9.63 5.41
C ILE A 244 6.99 -10.84 6.30
N LYS A 245 8.06 -10.83 7.09
CA LYS A 245 8.32 -11.89 8.08
C LYS A 245 7.12 -12.04 9.01
N HIS A 246 6.66 -13.27 9.20
CA HIS A 246 5.54 -13.53 10.09
C HIS A 246 6.00 -13.51 11.55
N ASP A 247 5.28 -12.77 12.38
CA ASP A 247 5.42 -12.80 13.84
C ASP A 247 4.06 -13.18 14.42
N PRO A 248 3.93 -14.33 15.11
CA PRO A 248 2.66 -14.79 15.65
C PRO A 248 2.27 -14.10 16.97
N ARG A 249 3.17 -13.30 17.58
CA ARG A 249 2.91 -12.68 18.89
C ARG A 249 1.84 -11.58 18.83
N PRO A 250 1.80 -10.69 17.82
CA PRO A 250 0.74 -9.72 17.66
C PRO A 250 -0.57 -10.40 17.16
N PRO A 251 -1.65 -10.37 17.95
CA PRO A 251 -2.89 -11.07 17.59
C PRO A 251 -3.58 -10.48 16.35
N MET A 252 -3.38 -9.18 16.08
CA MET A 252 -4.01 -8.49 14.93
C MET A 252 -3.19 -8.59 13.64
N HIS A 253 -2.11 -9.37 13.62
CA HIS A 253 -1.27 -9.61 12.43
C HIS A 253 -1.44 -11.03 11.86
N THR A 254 -2.31 -11.84 12.44
CA THR A 254 -2.63 -13.18 11.94
C THR A 254 -4.14 -13.34 11.97
N ALA A 255 -4.74 -13.79 10.85
CA ALA A 255 -6.16 -14.10 10.85
C ALA A 255 -6.43 -15.34 11.72
N LYS A 256 -7.55 -15.33 12.47
CA LYS A 256 -8.04 -16.51 13.21
C LYS A 256 -8.29 -17.71 12.29
N THR A 257 -8.62 -17.44 11.03
CA THR A 257 -8.82 -18.44 9.98
C THR A 257 -7.51 -18.98 9.38
N CYS A 258 -6.35 -18.45 9.78
CA CYS A 258 -5.05 -18.91 9.33
C CYS A 258 -4.65 -20.18 10.10
N VAL A 259 -4.90 -21.34 9.49
CA VAL A 259 -4.60 -22.66 10.11
C VAL A 259 -3.15 -23.08 9.89
N GLU A 260 -2.55 -22.66 8.78
CA GLU A 260 -1.15 -22.90 8.45
C GLU A 260 -0.30 -21.81 9.14
N HIS A 261 0.82 -22.14 9.79
CA HIS A 261 1.73 -21.14 10.34
C HIS A 261 2.70 -20.68 9.22
N PRO A 262 2.45 -19.52 8.57
CA PRO A 262 3.27 -19.08 7.45
C PRO A 262 4.68 -18.71 7.92
N ARG A 263 5.68 -18.88 7.04
CA ARG A 263 7.02 -18.33 7.31
C ARG A 263 7.03 -16.82 7.12
N TYR A 264 6.27 -16.34 6.13
CA TYR A 264 6.12 -14.93 5.82
C TYR A 264 4.76 -14.67 5.18
N LEU A 265 4.21 -13.49 5.38
CA LEU A 265 3.02 -13.04 4.67
C LEU A 265 3.44 -12.30 3.40
N VAL A 266 2.69 -12.42 2.33
CA VAL A 266 2.83 -11.57 1.15
C VAL A 266 1.82 -10.44 1.30
N ASN A 267 2.33 -9.22 1.46
CA ASN A 267 1.51 -8.03 1.35
C ASN A 267 1.21 -7.76 -0.12
N ILE A 268 -0.07 -7.74 -0.48
CA ILE A 268 -0.58 -7.44 -1.81
C ILE A 268 -1.33 -6.11 -1.71
N GLY A 269 -0.72 -5.03 -2.18
CA GLY A 269 -1.32 -3.71 -2.25
C GLY A 269 -2.13 -3.54 -3.52
N VAL A 270 -3.45 -3.62 -3.39
CA VAL A 270 -4.43 -3.43 -4.44
C VAL A 270 -4.86 -1.97 -4.47
N CYS A 271 -4.21 -1.20 -5.35
CA CYS A 271 -4.37 0.23 -5.47
C CYS A 271 -4.73 0.58 -6.93
N GLY A 272 -6.03 0.59 -7.27
CA GLY A 272 -6.49 0.84 -8.63
C GLY A 272 -8.00 0.69 -8.85
N SER A 273 -8.42 0.60 -10.12
CA SER A 273 -9.82 0.37 -10.51
C SER A 273 -9.90 -0.66 -11.63
N PRO A 274 -10.90 -1.56 -11.63
CA PRO A 274 -11.13 -2.50 -12.75
C PRO A 274 -11.43 -1.79 -14.06
N ASN A 275 -12.15 -0.66 -14.00
CA ASN A 275 -12.53 0.16 -15.15
C ASN A 275 -11.80 1.50 -15.10
N TYR A 276 -11.08 1.85 -16.18
CA TYR A 276 -10.32 3.09 -16.33
C TYR A 276 -11.09 4.09 -17.21
N GLY A 277 -11.18 5.36 -16.82
CA GLY A 277 -11.72 6.45 -17.67
C GLY A 277 -13.03 7.07 -17.17
N SER A 278 -13.79 7.74 -18.04
CA SER A 278 -15.01 8.52 -17.68
C SER A 278 -16.18 7.69 -17.12
N ASP A 279 -16.14 6.37 -17.26
CA ASP A 279 -17.13 5.46 -16.67
C ASP A 279 -16.99 5.35 -15.13
N PHE A 280 -15.88 5.86 -14.60
CA PHE A 280 -15.54 6.02 -13.17
C PHE A 280 -16.47 6.95 -12.37
N LEU A 281 -17.26 7.81 -13.03
CA LEU A 281 -18.10 8.83 -12.38
C LEU A 281 -19.61 8.54 -12.49
N ARG A 282 -20.02 7.37 -12.98
CA ARG A 282 -21.44 7.03 -13.10
C ARG A 282 -21.97 6.50 -11.76
N ALA A 283 -23.13 6.98 -11.32
CA ALA A 283 -23.76 6.52 -10.07
C ALA A 283 -24.04 5.00 -10.08
N GLU A 284 -24.25 4.42 -11.26
CA GLU A 284 -24.49 2.99 -11.49
C GLU A 284 -23.27 2.08 -11.22
N THR A 285 -22.06 2.63 -11.05
CA THR A 285 -20.84 1.83 -10.83
C THR A 285 -20.46 1.68 -9.36
N PHE A 286 -21.16 2.37 -8.44
CA PHE A 286 -20.83 2.35 -7.02
C PHE A 286 -21.12 1.00 -6.36
N ASP A 287 -22.27 0.39 -6.67
CA ASP A 287 -22.63 -0.92 -6.11
C ASP A 287 -21.65 -2.01 -6.57
N GLN A 288 -21.22 -1.97 -7.83
CA GLN A 288 -20.17 -2.85 -8.33
C GLN A 288 -18.82 -2.59 -7.64
N PHE A 289 -18.49 -1.34 -7.34
CA PHE A 289 -17.28 -1.01 -6.58
C PHE A 289 -17.32 -1.58 -5.15
N VAL A 290 -18.44 -1.43 -4.45
CA VAL A 290 -18.64 -2.04 -3.12
C VAL A 290 -18.55 -3.55 -3.21
N GLU A 291 -19.22 -4.16 -4.19
CA GLU A 291 -19.21 -5.60 -4.40
C GLU A 291 -17.79 -6.12 -4.67
N ASN A 292 -17.02 -5.46 -5.54
CA ASN A 292 -15.64 -5.83 -5.81
C ASN A 292 -14.77 -5.75 -4.55
N ASN A 293 -14.95 -4.73 -3.71
CA ASN A 293 -14.22 -4.64 -2.44
C ASN A 293 -14.59 -5.80 -1.50
N ARG A 294 -15.88 -6.14 -1.40
CA ARG A 294 -16.37 -7.26 -0.59
C ARG A 294 -15.86 -8.61 -1.10
N GLN A 295 -15.78 -8.80 -2.42
CA GLN A 295 -15.26 -10.03 -3.01
C GLN A 295 -13.76 -10.20 -2.75
N ILE A 296 -12.96 -9.12 -2.82
CA ILE A 296 -11.54 -9.16 -2.41
C ILE A 296 -11.45 -9.57 -0.93
N GLU A 297 -12.20 -8.90 -0.06
CA GLU A 297 -12.22 -9.16 1.38
C GLU A 297 -12.60 -10.61 1.73
N LYS A 298 -13.61 -11.15 1.03
CA LYS A 298 -14.01 -12.56 1.15
C LYS A 298 -12.89 -13.50 0.71
N ARG A 299 -12.24 -13.21 -0.43
CA ARG A 299 -11.19 -14.08 -0.96
C ARG A 299 -9.94 -14.10 -0.09
N VAL A 300 -9.64 -12.97 0.55
CA VAL A 300 -8.58 -12.85 1.56
C VAL A 300 -8.90 -13.70 2.79
N ALA A 301 -10.12 -13.64 3.30
CA ALA A 301 -10.56 -14.43 4.44
C ALA A 301 -10.50 -15.94 4.15
N GLU A 302 -10.92 -16.37 2.96
CA GLU A 302 -10.82 -17.76 2.48
C GLU A 302 -9.37 -18.25 2.35
N ALA A 303 -8.44 -17.36 2.04
CA ALA A 303 -7.01 -17.64 1.97
C ALA A 303 -6.34 -17.67 3.35
N GLY A 304 -7.08 -17.48 4.45
CA GLY A 304 -6.51 -17.36 5.80
C GLY A 304 -5.67 -16.08 5.98
N GLY A 305 -5.89 -15.07 5.12
CA GLY A 305 -5.21 -13.78 5.18
C GLY A 305 -5.99 -12.74 5.95
N LEU A 306 -5.36 -11.58 6.14
CA LEU A 306 -5.98 -10.42 6.77
C LEU A 306 -5.91 -9.20 5.84
N LYS A 307 -6.81 -8.25 6.08
CA LYS A 307 -6.72 -6.92 5.50
C LYS A 307 -6.15 -5.95 6.53
N TRP A 308 -5.23 -5.08 6.12
CA TRP A 308 -4.75 -4.02 7.00
C TRP A 308 -5.85 -2.96 7.18
N LEU A 309 -6.16 -2.66 8.45
CA LEU A 309 -7.36 -1.92 8.84
C LEU A 309 -7.28 -0.39 8.66
N TYR A 310 -6.24 0.12 8.00
CA TYR A 310 -6.15 1.56 7.70
C TYR A 310 -7.08 1.98 6.55
N ALA A 311 -7.39 1.05 5.63
CA ALA A 311 -8.26 1.30 4.49
C ALA A 311 -9.73 1.09 4.85
N CYS A 312 -10.64 1.61 4.02
CA CYS A 312 -12.08 1.42 4.20
C CYS A 312 -12.44 -0.07 4.23
N ASN A 313 -13.17 -0.51 5.25
CA ASN A 313 -13.66 -1.89 5.36
C ASN A 313 -15.09 -2.02 4.85
N TYR A 314 -15.35 -3.12 4.15
CA TYR A 314 -16.66 -3.45 3.58
C TYR A 314 -17.25 -4.72 4.19
N TYR A 315 -16.58 -5.32 5.18
CA TYR A 315 -17.08 -6.42 6.01
C TYR A 315 -18.42 -6.07 6.67
N GLN A 316 -19.23 -7.09 6.93
CA GLN A 316 -20.19 -7.05 8.02
C GLN A 316 -19.50 -7.35 9.36
N GLU A 317 -20.11 -6.95 10.47
CA GLU A 317 -19.52 -7.13 11.80
C GLU A 317 -19.24 -8.60 12.14
N ASP A 318 -20.14 -9.51 11.75
CA ASP A 318 -19.96 -10.95 11.99
C ASP A 318 -18.86 -11.53 11.11
N GLU A 319 -18.74 -11.07 9.85
CA GLU A 319 -17.64 -11.43 8.95
C GLU A 319 -16.29 -10.97 9.52
N PHE A 320 -16.24 -9.75 10.04
CA PHE A 320 -15.06 -9.18 10.67
C PHE A 320 -14.58 -10.03 11.85
N TRP A 321 -15.44 -10.33 12.81
CA TRP A 321 -15.06 -11.07 14.02
C TRP A 321 -14.81 -12.57 13.81
N LYS A 322 -15.14 -13.12 12.63
CA LYS A 322 -14.67 -14.45 12.21
C LYS A 322 -13.19 -14.44 11.82
N ILE A 323 -12.69 -13.29 11.34
CA ILE A 323 -11.31 -13.11 10.85
C ILE A 323 -10.40 -12.62 11.99
N TYR A 324 -10.83 -11.59 12.71
CA TYR A 324 -10.09 -11.00 13.83
C TYR A 324 -10.57 -11.63 15.14
N ASP A 325 -9.67 -12.21 15.93
CA ASP A 325 -10.07 -12.98 17.12
C ASP A 325 -10.70 -12.10 18.21
N LYS A 326 -12.03 -12.07 18.22
CA LYS A 326 -12.82 -11.23 19.13
C LYS A 326 -12.62 -11.62 20.59
N GLU A 327 -12.56 -12.91 20.88
CA GLU A 327 -12.46 -13.42 22.26
C GLU A 327 -11.14 -12.94 22.90
N GLN A 328 -10.02 -13.25 22.25
CA GLN A 328 -8.70 -12.83 22.69
C GLN A 328 -8.58 -11.30 22.79
N TYR A 329 -9.16 -10.57 21.83
CA TYR A 329 -9.16 -9.11 21.81
C TYR A 329 -9.96 -8.50 22.97
N ASP A 330 -11.15 -9.03 23.26
CA ASP A 330 -12.00 -8.54 24.34
C ASP A 330 -11.40 -8.86 25.72
N GLU A 331 -10.78 -10.03 25.89
CA GLU A 331 -10.01 -10.37 27.10
C GLU A 331 -8.90 -9.34 27.36
N LEU A 332 -8.15 -8.99 26.32
CA LEU A 332 -7.09 -7.98 26.41
C LEU A 332 -7.67 -6.60 26.77
N ARG A 333 -8.79 -6.21 26.16
CA ARG A 333 -9.46 -4.94 26.47
C ARG A 333 -9.92 -4.85 27.92
N LEU A 334 -10.50 -5.92 28.45
CA LEU A 334 -10.94 -5.98 29.84
C LEU A 334 -9.76 -5.86 30.80
N ARG A 335 -8.69 -6.64 30.54
CA ARG A 335 -7.46 -6.61 31.35
C ARG A 335 -6.84 -5.21 31.42
N TRP A 336 -6.84 -4.50 30.29
CA TRP A 336 -6.22 -3.19 30.16
C TRP A 336 -7.22 -2.02 30.25
N LYS A 337 -8.39 -2.25 30.85
CA LYS A 337 -9.39 -1.21 31.18
C LYS A 337 -9.82 -0.37 29.97
N ALA A 338 -9.91 -1.02 28.82
CA ALA A 338 -10.25 -0.41 27.54
C ALA A 338 -11.71 -0.70 27.11
N ASP A 339 -12.51 -1.35 27.96
CA ASP A 339 -13.92 -1.72 27.73
C ASP A 339 -14.80 -0.50 27.40
N ARG A 340 -14.47 0.67 27.94
CA ARG A 340 -15.18 1.94 27.70
C ARG A 340 -14.73 2.68 26.43
N LEU A 341 -13.60 2.31 25.84
CA LEU A 341 -13.12 2.89 24.59
C LEU A 341 -13.88 2.25 23.41
N PRO A 342 -13.96 2.89 22.22
CA PRO A 342 -14.45 2.21 21.04
C PRO A 342 -13.65 0.93 20.76
N ASN A 343 -14.35 -0.14 20.38
CA ASN A 343 -13.71 -1.38 19.94
C ASN A 343 -13.20 -1.25 18.49
N LEU A 344 -12.43 -2.25 18.04
CA LEU A 344 -11.80 -2.24 16.72
C LEU A 344 -12.83 -2.06 15.60
N TRP A 345 -13.89 -2.86 15.60
CA TRP A 345 -14.99 -2.74 14.63
C TRP A 345 -15.62 -1.34 14.63
N GLN A 346 -15.93 -0.78 15.79
CA GLN A 346 -16.51 0.57 15.91
C GLN A 346 -15.59 1.64 15.33
N LYS A 347 -14.28 1.45 15.39
CA LYS A 347 -13.28 2.37 14.84
C LYS A 347 -13.12 2.25 13.33
N VAL A 348 -13.31 1.05 12.77
CA VAL A 348 -12.95 0.74 11.38
C VAL A 348 -14.15 0.50 10.46
N LYS A 349 -15.35 0.35 11.03
CA LYS A 349 -16.60 0.24 10.26
C LYS A 349 -16.85 1.54 9.52
N ARG A 350 -17.36 1.43 8.30
CA ARG A 350 -17.76 2.58 7.50
C ARG A 350 -19.10 3.13 7.99
N SER A 351 -19.26 4.45 8.07
CA SER A 351 -20.57 5.04 8.33
C SER A 351 -21.38 5.08 7.02
N GLN A 352 -22.69 4.79 7.07
CA GLN A 352 -23.54 4.87 5.87
C GLN A 352 -23.58 6.27 5.23
N GLN A 353 -23.23 7.32 5.98
CA GLN A 353 -23.19 8.70 5.49
C GLN A 353 -22.00 8.97 4.55
N ASP A 354 -20.92 8.18 4.63
CA ASP A 354 -19.71 8.32 3.80
C ASP A 354 -19.89 7.85 2.35
N LEU A 355 -21.08 7.35 1.99
CA LEU A 355 -21.35 6.71 0.69
C LEU A 355 -22.09 7.64 -0.30
N ARG A 356 -22.64 8.79 0.13
CA ARG A 356 -23.66 9.51 -0.67
C ARG A 356 -23.36 10.97 -1.05
N GLN A 357 -22.17 11.52 -0.85
CA GLN A 357 -21.94 12.96 -1.10
C GLN A 357 -20.67 13.31 -1.88
N VAL A 358 -20.46 12.69 -3.04
CA VAL A 358 -19.48 13.22 -4.01
C VAL A 358 -20.15 13.49 -5.34
N THR A 359 -20.54 14.75 -5.57
CA THR A 359 -20.91 15.20 -6.92
C THR A 359 -19.69 15.77 -7.64
N TYR A 360 -19.58 15.53 -8.95
CA TYR A 360 -18.50 16.04 -9.81
C TYR A 360 -18.32 17.57 -9.69
N GLY A 361 -19.43 18.31 -9.52
CA GLY A 361 -19.40 19.75 -9.30
C GLY A 361 -18.72 20.15 -7.98
N GLN A 362 -18.89 19.37 -6.91
CA GLN A 362 -18.19 19.59 -5.64
C GLN A 362 -16.69 19.25 -5.76
N LEU A 363 -16.35 18.23 -6.56
CA LEU A 363 -14.97 17.80 -6.83
C LEU A 363 -14.17 18.90 -7.53
N VAL A 364 -14.72 19.50 -8.58
CA VAL A 364 -14.08 20.60 -9.33
C VAL A 364 -13.96 21.85 -8.46
N LYS A 365 -15.02 22.21 -7.73
CA LYS A 365 -15.02 23.39 -6.85
C LYS A 365 -14.00 23.26 -5.72
N ARG A 366 -13.94 22.11 -5.05
CA ARG A 366 -13.00 21.83 -3.96
C ARG A 366 -11.55 21.72 -4.44
N ASN A 367 -11.30 21.13 -5.61
CA ASN A 367 -9.97 21.11 -6.22
C ASN A 367 -9.48 22.52 -6.63
N MET A 368 -10.38 23.38 -7.10
CA MET A 368 -10.06 24.80 -7.32
C MET A 368 -9.71 25.52 -6.02
N TYR A 369 -10.49 25.35 -4.95
CA TYR A 369 -10.21 26.02 -3.67
C TYR A 369 -8.89 25.57 -3.03
N ALA A 370 -8.62 24.26 -3.05
CA ALA A 370 -7.37 23.69 -2.54
C ALA A 370 -6.15 24.07 -3.39
N GLY A 371 -6.30 24.15 -4.72
CA GLY A 371 -5.25 24.62 -5.63
C GLY A 371 -4.95 26.12 -5.53
N LEU A 372 -5.93 26.93 -5.12
CA LEU A 372 -5.80 28.38 -4.95
C LEU A 372 -5.39 28.81 -3.52
N GLY A 373 -5.24 27.87 -2.58
CA GLY A 373 -4.87 28.17 -1.20
C GLY A 373 -5.93 28.97 -0.42
N ILE A 374 -7.17 28.98 -0.91
CA ILE A 374 -8.29 29.74 -0.32
C ILE A 374 -8.77 29.08 0.98
N ASP A 375 -8.40 27.84 1.25
CA ASP A 375 -8.70 27.09 2.46
C ASP A 375 -8.14 27.74 3.75
N ARG A 376 -7.24 28.73 3.65
CA ARG A 376 -6.80 29.54 4.80
C ARG A 376 -7.81 30.60 5.24
N LEU A 377 -8.89 30.82 4.49
CA LEU A 377 -9.89 31.86 4.77
C LEU A 377 -11.20 31.33 5.36
N VAL A 378 -11.34 30.01 5.51
CA VAL A 378 -12.52 29.41 6.14
C VAL A 378 -12.03 28.49 7.25
N THR A 379 -11.91 29.09 8.44
CA THR A 379 -11.80 28.37 9.72
C THR A 379 -13.19 28.15 10.27
#